data_AF-A0A4R3LE79-F1
#
_entry.id   AF-A0A4R3LE79-F1
#
_cell.length_a   1.000
_cell.length_b   1.000
_cell.length_c   1.000
_cell.angle_alpha   90.00
_cell.angle_beta   90.00
_cell.angle_gamma   90.00
#
_symmetry.space_group_name_H-M   'P 1'
#
loop_
_entity.id
_entity.type
_entity.pdbx_description
1 polymer ?
#
loop_
_entity_poly.entity_id
_entity_poly.type
_entity_poly.pdbx_seq_one_letter_code
_entity_poly.pdbx_strand_id
1 'polypeptide(L)'
;MEWQAVLTRDEHRPPGVSVDDVLAYLRYLASIAHLQDIHYRWRPYLRDADDDMVLECAVASASRYIVTHNTGDFRGVERLGVQAITPAEFWALWQGT
;
A
#
# COMPACT_ATOMS: atom_id res chain seq x y z
N MET A 1 11.23 10.94 -2.00
CA MET A 1 9.83 10.63 -1.61
C MET A 1 9.83 10.06 -0.20
N GLU A 2 8.74 10.21 0.56
CA GLU A 2 8.66 9.81 1.97
C GLU A 2 9.00 8.32 2.19
N TRP A 3 8.41 7.41 1.41
CA TRP A 3 8.64 5.97 1.52
C TRP A 3 10.09 5.54 1.22
N GLN A 4 10.78 6.22 0.29
CA GLN A 4 12.21 6.00 0.06
C GLN A 4 13.01 6.39 1.31
N ALA A 5 12.72 7.57 1.87
CA ALA A 5 13.40 8.06 3.06
C ALA A 5 13.14 7.19 4.31
N VAL A 6 11.95 6.57 4.40
CA VAL A 6 11.60 5.61 5.46
C VAL A 6 12.38 4.29 5.29
N LEU A 7 12.35 3.70 4.09
CA LEU A 7 12.95 2.38 3.86
C LEU A 7 14.49 2.40 3.84
N THR A 8 15.11 3.57 3.65
CA THR A 8 16.58 3.71 3.74
C THR A 8 17.10 3.87 5.17
N ARG A 9 16.22 4.00 6.19
CA ARG A 9 16.64 4.10 7.60
C ARG A 9 17.14 2.76 8.11
N ASP A 10 18.10 2.80 9.02
CA ASP A 10 18.78 1.61 9.54
C ASP A 10 17.81 0.59 10.15
N GLU A 11 16.76 1.04 10.84
CA GLU A 11 15.76 0.18 11.45
C GLU A 11 14.88 -0.61 10.45
N HIS A 12 14.81 -0.17 9.19
CA HIS A 12 14.03 -0.82 8.13
C HIS A 12 14.89 -1.59 7.13
N ARG A 13 16.22 -1.48 7.21
CA ARG A 13 17.13 -2.17 6.29
C ARG A 13 17.47 -3.58 6.82
N PRO A 14 17.31 -4.63 6.01
CA PRO A 14 17.76 -5.95 6.39
C PRO A 14 19.29 -5.97 6.60
N PRO A 15 19.81 -6.84 7.50
CA PRO A 15 21.25 -6.99 7.69
C PRO A 15 21.97 -7.29 6.36
N GLY A 16 23.05 -6.56 6.09
CA GLY A 16 23.85 -6.73 4.88
C GLY A 16 23.30 -6.04 3.62
N VAL A 17 22.18 -5.29 3.72
CA VAL A 17 21.59 -4.55 2.59
C VAL A 17 22.02 -3.08 2.62
N SER A 18 22.63 -2.60 1.54
CA SER A 18 23.02 -1.20 1.40
C SER A 18 21.83 -0.29 1.10
N VAL A 19 22.01 1.02 1.27
CA VAL A 19 20.99 2.01 0.85
C VAL A 19 20.74 1.91 -0.67
N ASP A 20 21.80 1.67 -1.46
CA ASP A 20 21.68 1.56 -2.90
C ASP A 20 20.87 0.32 -3.32
N ASP A 21 21.00 -0.79 -2.59
CA ASP A 21 20.19 -1.99 -2.80
C ASP A 21 18.71 -1.73 -2.56
N VAL A 22 18.37 -1.04 -1.45
CA VAL A 22 16.99 -0.63 -1.16
C VAL A 22 16.45 0.23 -2.29
N LEU A 23 17.19 1.27 -2.68
CA LEU A 23 16.75 2.17 -3.75
C LEU A 23 16.62 1.45 -5.09
N ALA A 24 17.49 0.47 -5.39
CA ALA A 24 17.39 -0.35 -6.59
C ALA A 24 16.13 -1.21 -6.59
N TYR A 25 15.82 -1.86 -5.47
CA TYR A 25 14.58 -2.62 -5.29
C TYR A 25 13.35 -1.74 -5.47
N LEU A 26 13.34 -0.55 -4.86
CA LEU A 26 12.23 0.40 -4.96
C LEU A 26 12.02 0.92 -6.39
N ARG A 27 13.11 1.18 -7.12
CA ARG A 27 13.04 1.52 -8.56
C ARG A 27 12.48 0.37 -9.38
N TYR A 28 12.92 -0.87 -9.11
CA TYR A 28 12.40 -2.05 -9.78
C TYR A 28 10.90 -2.22 -9.52
N LEU A 29 10.46 -2.13 -8.26
CA LEU A 29 9.04 -2.24 -7.89
C LEU A 29 8.18 -1.19 -8.61
N ALA A 30 8.66 0.06 -8.66
CA ALA A 30 7.99 1.12 -9.41
C ALA A 30 7.97 0.86 -10.92
N SER A 31 9.02 0.26 -11.48
CA SER A 31 9.11 -0.03 -12.93
C SER A 31 8.14 -1.10 -13.41
N ILE A 32 7.73 -2.00 -12.51
CA ILE A 32 6.75 -3.07 -12.80
C ILE A 32 5.33 -2.70 -12.35
N ALA A 33 5.14 -1.52 -11.75
CA ALA A 33 3.84 -1.06 -11.30
C ALA A 33 2.96 -0.61 -12.48
N HIS A 34 1.67 -0.89 -12.38
CA HIS A 34 0.68 -0.40 -13.34
C HIS A 34 0.10 0.92 -12.84
N LEU A 35 0.42 2.03 -13.53
CA LEU A 35 -0.15 3.33 -13.22
C LEU A 35 -1.67 3.31 -13.39
N GLN A 36 -2.39 3.87 -12.41
CA GLN A 36 -3.84 3.96 -12.42
C GLN A 36 -4.28 5.39 -12.69
N ASP A 37 -5.15 5.57 -13.70
CA ASP A 37 -5.82 6.84 -13.95
C ASP A 37 -7.04 6.96 -13.03
N ILE A 38 -7.03 7.97 -12.16
CA ILE A 38 -8.04 8.16 -11.12
C ILE A 38 -8.88 9.41 -11.40
N HIS A 39 -10.21 9.26 -11.50
CA HIS A 39 -11.16 10.33 -11.83
C HIS A 39 -12.36 10.43 -10.88
N TYR A 40 -12.18 9.90 -9.68
CA TYR A 40 -13.22 9.85 -8.65
C TYR A 40 -13.54 11.24 -8.07
N ARG A 41 -14.78 11.43 -7.60
CA ARG A 41 -15.28 12.69 -7.02
C ARG A 41 -15.82 12.54 -5.59
N TRP A 42 -15.57 11.40 -4.95
CA TRP A 42 -16.20 11.02 -3.68
C TRP A 42 -15.35 11.32 -2.44
N ARG A 43 -14.26 12.08 -2.57
CA ARG A 43 -13.49 12.56 -1.42
C ARG A 43 -14.24 13.66 -0.63
N PRO A 44 -14.10 13.71 0.71
CA PRO A 44 -13.47 12.68 1.53
C PRO A 44 -14.42 11.51 1.75
N TYR A 45 -13.88 10.29 1.75
CA TYR A 45 -14.65 9.09 2.10
C TYR A 45 -14.14 8.42 3.36
N LEU A 46 -12.82 8.33 3.48
CA LEU A 46 -12.19 7.85 4.70
C LEU A 46 -12.22 8.91 5.79
N ARG A 47 -12.00 8.44 7.03
CA ARG A 47 -11.87 9.32 8.20
C ARG A 47 -10.66 10.23 8.06
N ASP A 48 -9.55 9.67 7.59
CA ASP A 48 -8.37 10.41 7.17
C ASP A 48 -8.44 10.66 5.66
N ALA A 49 -8.58 11.92 5.26
CA ALA A 49 -8.71 12.29 3.86
C ALA A 49 -7.40 12.09 3.07
N ASP A 50 -6.25 12.05 3.75
CA ASP A 50 -4.96 11.79 3.12
C ASP A 50 -4.84 10.33 2.65
N ASP A 51 -5.61 9.41 3.27
CA ASP A 51 -5.66 7.99 2.87
C ASP A 51 -6.57 7.72 1.66
N ASP A 52 -7.44 8.67 1.26
CA ASP A 52 -8.35 8.46 0.13
C ASP A 52 -7.58 8.16 -1.17
N MET A 53 -6.37 8.71 -1.35
CA MET A 53 -5.56 8.39 -2.54
C MET A 53 -5.14 6.92 -2.61
N VAL A 54 -4.94 6.27 -1.45
CA VAL A 54 -4.60 4.83 -1.39
C VAL A 54 -5.82 4.00 -1.74
N LEU A 55 -6.99 4.36 -1.19
CA LEU A 55 -8.23 3.67 -1.47
C LEU A 55 -8.66 3.81 -2.93
N GLU A 56 -8.59 5.02 -3.50
CA GLU A 56 -8.90 5.26 -4.89
C GLU A 56 -8.00 4.45 -5.84
N CYS A 57 -6.70 4.34 -5.52
CA CYS A 57 -5.78 3.50 -6.27
C CYS A 57 -6.20 2.02 -6.20
N ALA A 58 -6.55 1.53 -5.01
CA ALA A 58 -7.02 0.15 -4.83
C ALA A 58 -8.30 -0.14 -5.62
N VAL A 59 -9.25 0.80 -5.65
CA VAL A 59 -10.49 0.65 -6.44
C VAL A 59 -10.18 0.68 -7.94
N ALA A 60 -9.37 1.64 -8.40
CA ALA A 60 -9.01 1.78 -9.81
C ALA A 60 -8.27 0.55 -10.35
N SER A 61 -7.36 -0.04 -9.55
CA SER A 61 -6.61 -1.23 -9.94
C SER A 61 -7.38 -2.54 -9.74
N ALA A 62 -8.64 -2.49 -9.28
CA ALA A 62 -9.42 -3.66 -8.84
C ALA A 62 -8.66 -4.53 -7.80
N SER A 63 -7.87 -3.89 -6.93
CA SER A 63 -7.16 -4.58 -5.86
C SER A 63 -8.16 -5.15 -4.85
N ARG A 64 -7.98 -6.42 -4.49
CA ARG A 64 -8.80 -7.07 -3.47
C ARG A 64 -8.49 -6.55 -2.07
N TYR A 65 -7.24 -6.16 -1.81
CA TYR A 65 -6.74 -5.84 -0.48
C TYR A 65 -5.98 -4.52 -0.43
N ILE A 66 -6.18 -3.76 0.65
CA ILE A 66 -5.23 -2.76 1.16
C ILE A 66 -4.54 -3.39 2.36
N VAL A 67 -3.22 -3.55 2.29
CA VAL A 67 -2.44 -4.15 3.38
C VAL A 67 -1.85 -3.04 4.24
N THR A 68 -2.32 -2.89 5.48
CA THR A 68 -1.91 -1.83 6.41
C THR A 68 -2.02 -2.26 7.87
N HIS A 69 -1.19 -1.69 8.74
CA HIS A 69 -1.36 -1.84 10.19
C HIS A 69 -2.54 -1.01 10.73
N ASN A 70 -2.98 0.01 9.99
CA ASN A 70 -4.00 0.95 10.43
C ASN A 70 -5.36 0.66 9.77
N THR A 71 -5.89 -0.55 9.94
CA THR A 71 -7.17 -0.96 9.35
C THR A 71 -8.36 -0.12 9.84
N GLY A 72 -8.20 0.58 10.97
CA GLY A 72 -9.22 1.47 11.53
C GLY A 72 -9.57 2.65 10.63
N ASP A 73 -8.59 3.20 9.89
CA ASP A 73 -8.80 4.33 8.99
C ASP A 73 -9.44 3.94 7.67
N PHE A 74 -9.42 2.66 7.32
CA PHE A 74 -10.03 2.09 6.12
C PHE A 74 -11.33 1.34 6.42
N ARG A 75 -12.06 1.70 7.48
CA ARG A 75 -13.38 1.09 7.75
C ARG A 75 -14.40 1.50 6.70
N GLY A 76 -15.18 0.55 6.18
CA GLY A 76 -16.24 0.82 5.19
C GLY A 76 -15.83 0.60 3.74
N VAL A 77 -14.53 0.40 3.48
CA VAL A 77 -13.97 0.21 2.13
C VAL A 77 -14.46 -1.06 1.44
N GLU A 78 -15.01 -2.01 2.20
CA GLU A 78 -15.65 -3.22 1.66
C GLU A 78 -16.84 -2.91 0.75
N ARG A 79 -17.49 -1.75 0.93
CA ARG A 79 -18.58 -1.27 0.07
C ARG A 79 -18.09 -0.91 -1.34
N LEU A 80 -16.79 -0.67 -1.49
CA LEU A 80 -16.13 -0.40 -2.77
C LEU A 80 -15.41 -1.63 -3.33
N GLY A 81 -15.62 -2.81 -2.72
CA GLY A 81 -15.03 -4.07 -3.18
C GLY A 81 -13.60 -4.31 -2.74
N VAL A 82 -13.07 -3.50 -1.81
CA VAL A 82 -11.71 -3.60 -1.28
C VAL A 82 -11.76 -4.02 0.19
N GLN A 83 -10.81 -4.82 0.67
CA GLN A 83 -10.71 -5.19 2.08
C GLN A 83 -9.41 -4.64 2.68
N ALA A 84 -9.50 -3.90 3.79
CA ALA A 84 -8.32 -3.53 4.56
C ALA A 84 -7.93 -4.67 5.52
N ILE A 85 -6.71 -5.16 5.40
CA ILE A 85 -6.16 -6.27 6.21
C ILE A 85 -4.76 -5.93 6.70
N THR A 86 -4.32 -6.59 7.75
CA THR A 86 -2.96 -6.46 8.29
C THR A 86 -1.95 -7.28 7.48
N PRO A 87 -0.65 -6.93 7.53
CA PRO A 87 0.40 -7.75 6.92
C PRO A 87 0.41 -9.20 7.39
N ALA A 88 0.10 -9.45 8.67
CA ALA A 88 0.02 -10.79 9.23
C ALA A 88 -1.12 -11.62 8.62
N GLU A 89 -2.30 -11.01 8.46
CA GLU A 89 -3.44 -11.66 7.79
C GLU A 89 -3.14 -11.93 6.32
N PHE A 90 -2.54 -10.96 5.61
CA PHE A 90 -2.15 -11.15 4.21
C PHE A 90 -1.13 -12.30 4.06
N TRP A 91 -0.15 -12.38 4.96
CA TRP A 91 0.81 -13.48 4.96
C TRP A 91 0.15 -14.84 5.16
N ALA A 92 -0.82 -14.95 6.07
CA ALA A 92 -1.57 -16.18 6.29
C ALA A 92 -2.38 -16.59 5.05
N LEU A 93 -2.97 -15.63 4.32
CA LEU A 93 -3.67 -15.90 3.05
C LEU A 93 -2.71 -16.43 1.98
N TRP A 94 -1.52 -15.82 1.87
CA TRP A 94 -0.52 -16.22 0.88
C TRP A 94 0.02 -17.63 1.12
N GLN A 95 0.25 -18.02 2.38
CA GLN A 95 0.67 -19.39 2.74
C GLN A 95 -0.37 -20.47 2.43
N GLY A 96 -1.65 -20.09 2.30
CA GLY A 96 -2.74 -20.99 1.95
C GLY A 96 -3.06 -21.08 0.46
N THR A 97 -2.27 -20.40 -0.39
CA THR A 97 -2.42 -20.38 -1.86
C THR A 97 -1.40 -21.30 -2.51
#